data_AF-A0A1G4YZK5-F1
#
_entry.id   AF-A0A1G4YZK5-F1
#
_cell.length_a   1.000
_cell.length_b   1.000
_cell.length_c   1.000
_cell.angle_alpha   90.00
_cell.angle_beta   90.00
_cell.angle_gamma   90.00
#
_symmetry.space_group_name_H-M   'P 1'
#
loop_
_entity.id
_entity.type
_entity.pdbx_description
1 polymer ?
#
loop_
_entity_poly.entity_id
_entity_poly.type
_entity_poly.pdbx_seq_one_letter_code
_entity_poly.pdbx_strand_id
1 'polypeptide(L)'
;MSTPRSGDGFDDRPEDQRGWSEPTHLGGADQGQGQGQGQGQGQDRQGPDAGPDRAWEPPGWSLPDAAPDRPAQQPPPARQRPPAEPEWEATPPPAHQQQPWGPPAQEQPWDTPAPQQRQPWDPPAEQDPPQQERRGGLFGGLFGGGRARAPRQPGAIEQVFTPKGGPVGPGDLAAWGQAFGWSVSDGTGPQDAPLVELTQSAPVRPAKSEVPSNVLRGRADGLDLVAFDIVSPYGRGWVATHGVTAAPVLGSVPSFRLSPARLWRHGTGGLLQIPSGDPEFDTRWTLMAAEDGPQVRRVVESPLVRQLLLGSDDGDELWTAAGFAAAIRPDGNRPQLIEHHARILAAVVAAMGTQH
;
A
#
# COMPACT_ATOMS: atom_id res chain seq x y z
N MET A 1 -37.77 -40.46 -37.68
CA MET A 1 -38.97 -39.64 -37.97
C MET A 1 -39.39 -38.94 -36.67
N SER A 2 -39.72 -37.65 -36.79
CA SER A 2 -40.49 -36.83 -35.83
C SER A 2 -39.88 -36.46 -34.47
N THR A 3 -39.37 -35.23 -34.39
CA THR A 3 -39.46 -34.32 -33.22
C THR A 3 -40.89 -33.72 -33.15
N PRO A 4 -41.42 -33.19 -32.00
CA PRO A 4 -41.04 -31.85 -31.51
C PRO A 4 -41.21 -31.50 -30.00
N ARG A 5 -40.51 -30.41 -29.62
CA ARG A 5 -40.86 -29.28 -28.70
C ARG A 5 -40.99 -29.53 -27.18
N SER A 6 -40.12 -28.94 -26.36
CA SER A 6 -40.12 -27.56 -25.83
C SER A 6 -40.74 -27.53 -24.44
N GLY A 7 -39.88 -27.59 -23.41
CA GLY A 7 -40.23 -27.25 -22.04
C GLY A 7 -39.66 -25.88 -21.72
N ASP A 8 -40.55 -24.90 -21.61
CA ASP A 8 -40.35 -23.59 -21.01
C ASP A 8 -39.74 -23.76 -19.59
N GLY A 9 -38.76 -22.96 -19.20
CA GLY A 9 -39.01 -21.67 -18.59
C GLY A 9 -38.82 -21.75 -17.07
N PHE A 10 -37.56 -21.70 -16.62
CA PHE A 10 -37.22 -21.42 -15.23
C PHE A 10 -36.54 -20.05 -15.18
N ASP A 11 -37.38 -19.01 -15.31
CA ASP A 11 -37.14 -17.73 -14.66
C ASP A 11 -37.57 -17.90 -13.21
N ASP A 12 -36.61 -17.99 -12.29
CA ASP A 12 -36.84 -17.70 -10.86
C ASP A 12 -35.51 -17.22 -10.25
N ARG A 13 -35.36 -15.91 -10.25
CA ARG A 13 -34.32 -15.14 -9.58
C ARG A 13 -35.02 -13.92 -8.97
N PRO A 14 -34.49 -13.31 -7.90
CA PRO A 14 -34.52 -13.79 -6.53
C PRO A 14 -35.28 -12.81 -5.61
N GLU A 15 -35.98 -13.36 -4.61
CA GLU A 15 -36.50 -12.59 -3.46
C GLU A 15 -35.35 -12.24 -2.50
N ASP A 16 -34.56 -11.19 -2.78
CA ASP A 16 -33.62 -10.62 -1.78
C ASP A 16 -33.40 -9.10 -1.97
N GLN A 17 -34.40 -8.39 -2.50
CA GLN A 17 -34.46 -6.92 -2.39
C GLN A 17 -35.15 -6.52 -1.08
N ARG A 18 -34.51 -6.79 0.07
CA ARG A 18 -34.83 -6.07 1.30
C ARG A 18 -33.94 -4.83 1.36
N GLY A 19 -34.52 -3.71 0.94
CA GLY A 19 -33.90 -2.40 1.04
C GLY A 19 -33.46 -2.10 2.47
N TRP A 20 -32.22 -1.67 2.60
CA TRP A 20 -31.69 -1.06 3.81
C TRP A 20 -32.56 0.17 4.13
N SER A 21 -33.26 0.14 5.27
CA SER A 21 -34.11 1.24 5.71
C SER A 21 -33.33 2.11 6.68
N GLU A 22 -33.17 3.41 6.35
CA GLU A 22 -32.55 4.39 7.23
C GLU A 22 -33.34 4.55 8.56
N PRO A 23 -32.65 4.63 9.71
CA PRO A 23 -33.31 4.90 10.99
C PRO A 23 -33.85 6.34 11.11
N THR A 24 -35.11 6.48 11.53
CA THR A 24 -35.91 7.72 11.58
C THR A 24 -35.52 8.76 12.65
N HIS A 25 -34.25 8.92 13.02
CA HIS A 25 -33.87 9.82 14.14
C HIS A 25 -33.03 11.06 13.79
N LEU A 26 -32.88 11.42 12.51
CA LEU A 26 -32.14 12.63 12.10
C LEU A 26 -32.93 13.53 11.15
N GLY A 27 -34.13 13.94 11.56
CA GLY A 27 -34.95 14.88 10.77
C GLY A 27 -36.09 15.49 11.57
N GLY A 28 -35.78 16.22 12.64
CA GLY A 28 -36.76 16.99 13.40
C GLY A 28 -36.47 18.49 13.28
N ALA A 29 -36.91 19.11 12.18
CA ALA A 29 -36.96 20.56 12.06
C ALA A 29 -38.40 21.01 11.82
N ASP A 30 -38.91 21.67 12.85
CA ASP A 30 -39.73 22.88 12.82
C ASP A 30 -41.17 22.80 12.28
N GLN A 31 -42.12 22.93 13.22
CA GLN A 31 -43.22 23.88 13.12
C GLN A 31 -44.01 23.95 14.44
N GLY A 32 -44.10 25.16 15.02
CA GLY A 32 -45.33 25.58 15.70
C GLY A 32 -45.24 26.07 17.14
N GLN A 33 -45.02 27.38 17.29
CA GLN A 33 -45.74 28.32 18.17
C GLN A 33 -45.89 28.03 19.67
N GLY A 34 -45.34 28.94 20.49
CA GLY A 34 -45.72 29.07 21.91
C GLY A 34 -45.08 30.29 22.57
N GLN A 35 -45.90 31.30 22.87
CA GLN A 35 -45.56 32.57 23.51
C GLN A 35 -45.16 32.38 24.98
N GLY A 36 -44.28 33.26 25.50
CA GLY A 36 -44.00 33.32 26.94
C GLY A 36 -43.01 34.41 27.32
N GLN A 37 -43.55 35.57 27.71
CA GLN A 37 -42.83 36.68 28.33
C GLN A 37 -42.24 36.28 29.69
N GLY A 38 -41.03 36.75 30.00
CA GLY A 38 -40.43 36.59 31.32
C GLY A 38 -39.16 37.41 31.48
N GLN A 39 -39.29 38.59 32.06
CA GLN A 39 -38.19 39.46 32.50
C GLN A 39 -37.45 38.82 33.68
N GLY A 40 -36.12 38.90 33.68
CA GLY A 40 -35.28 38.51 34.81
C GLY A 40 -33.87 39.07 34.67
N GLN A 41 -33.61 40.16 35.38
CA GLN A 41 -32.30 40.79 35.57
C GLN A 41 -31.39 39.89 36.41
N GLY A 42 -30.07 39.88 36.14
CA GLY A 42 -29.10 39.34 37.11
C GLY A 42 -27.73 38.96 36.54
N GLN A 43 -26.82 39.93 36.54
CA GLN A 43 -25.42 39.84 36.98
C GLN A 43 -24.40 38.89 36.30
N ASP A 44 -23.30 39.55 35.91
CA ASP A 44 -21.89 39.15 36.09
C ASP A 44 -21.37 37.89 35.39
N ARG A 45 -20.57 38.13 34.34
CA ARG A 45 -19.16 37.66 34.22
C ARG A 45 -18.54 38.18 32.93
N GLN A 46 -17.71 39.22 33.06
CA GLN A 46 -16.69 39.56 32.07
C GLN A 46 -15.60 38.48 32.15
N GLY A 47 -15.54 37.61 31.13
CA GLY A 47 -14.42 36.72 30.87
C GLY A 47 -13.43 37.39 29.90
N PRO A 48 -12.13 37.09 29.99
CA PRO A 48 -11.10 37.72 29.17
C PRO A 48 -11.12 37.22 27.72
N ASP A 49 -10.68 38.09 26.81
CA ASP A 49 -10.53 37.92 25.37
C ASP A 49 -10.06 36.52 24.94
N ALA A 50 -10.92 35.79 24.24
CA ALA A 50 -10.57 34.62 23.44
C ALA A 50 -10.63 35.02 21.95
N GLY A 51 -9.47 35.03 21.30
CA GLY A 51 -9.35 35.28 19.85
C GLY A 51 -10.10 34.27 18.99
N PRO A 52 -10.30 34.56 17.70
CA PRO A 52 -11.30 33.91 16.84
C PRO A 52 -11.02 32.44 16.44
N ASP A 53 -9.97 31.79 16.94
CA ASP A 53 -9.49 30.50 16.40
C ASP A 53 -9.63 29.28 17.33
N ARG A 54 -10.36 29.37 18.47
CA ARG A 54 -10.61 28.19 19.33
C ARG A 54 -12.06 27.69 19.23
N ALA A 55 -12.36 27.06 18.10
CA ALA A 55 -13.59 26.28 17.94
C ALA A 55 -13.39 24.86 18.51
N TRP A 56 -14.01 24.63 19.68
CA TRP A 56 -14.25 23.33 20.34
C TRP A 56 -13.02 22.50 20.76
N GLU A 57 -12.63 22.61 22.03
CA GLU A 57 -11.80 21.61 22.73
C GLU A 57 -12.60 21.03 23.92
N PRO A 58 -12.68 19.69 24.10
CA PRO A 58 -13.38 19.11 25.22
C PRO A 58 -12.64 19.37 26.55
N PRO A 59 -13.35 19.49 27.70
CA PRO A 59 -12.73 19.72 29.00
C PRO A 59 -11.70 18.61 29.33
N GLY A 60 -10.45 19.00 29.60
CA GLY A 60 -9.36 18.08 29.99
C GLY A 60 -8.31 17.77 28.91
N TRP A 61 -8.37 18.41 27.74
CA TRP A 61 -7.43 18.19 26.63
C TRP A 61 -6.35 19.26 26.45
N SER A 62 -6.28 20.25 27.33
CA SER A 62 -5.23 21.26 27.29
C SER A 62 -3.91 20.66 27.80
N LEU A 63 -3.06 20.21 26.88
CA LEU A 63 -1.67 19.87 27.21
C LEU A 63 -0.93 21.16 27.61
N PRO A 64 -0.07 21.13 28.65
CA PRO A 64 0.78 22.27 28.97
C PRO A 64 1.76 22.51 27.80
N ASP A 65 2.05 23.78 27.53
CA ASP A 65 3.05 24.16 26.53
C ASP A 65 4.38 23.45 26.84
N ALA A 66 4.78 22.55 25.96
CA ALA A 66 6.03 21.83 26.07
C ALA A 66 7.19 22.79 25.74
N ALA A 67 7.73 23.47 26.75
CA ALA A 67 9.00 24.16 26.64
C ALA A 67 10.12 23.11 26.48
N PRO A 68 10.93 23.15 25.42
CA PRO A 68 12.04 22.21 25.27
C PRO A 68 13.20 22.63 26.16
N ASP A 69 13.24 22.09 27.38
CA ASP A 69 14.43 22.17 28.23
C ASP A 69 15.45 21.14 27.75
N ARG A 70 16.25 21.51 26.73
CA ARG A 70 17.36 20.69 26.23
C ARG A 70 18.65 21.20 26.89
N PRO A 71 19.23 20.49 27.89
CA PRO A 71 20.55 20.86 28.39
C PRO A 71 21.59 20.75 27.27
N ALA A 72 22.43 21.77 27.16
CA ALA A 72 23.53 21.81 26.22
C ALA A 72 24.48 20.63 26.47
N GLN A 73 24.45 19.63 25.59
CA GLN A 73 25.48 18.58 25.56
C GLN A 73 26.81 19.23 25.17
N GLN A 74 27.78 19.19 26.10
CA GLN A 74 29.17 19.50 25.79
C GLN A 74 29.69 18.56 24.70
N PRO A 75 30.38 19.06 23.67
CA PRO A 75 31.00 18.22 22.66
C PRO A 75 32.08 17.32 23.31
N PRO A 76 32.14 16.03 22.93
CA PRO A 76 33.17 15.14 23.44
C PRO A 76 34.56 15.58 22.97
N PRO A 77 35.62 15.37 23.79
CA PRO A 77 36.98 15.68 23.39
C PRO A 77 37.41 14.86 22.17
N ALA A 78 38.14 15.49 21.26
CA ALA A 78 38.67 14.90 20.04
C ALA A 78 39.47 13.62 20.36
N ARG A 79 38.99 12.48 19.85
CA ARG A 79 39.75 11.23 19.88
C ARG A 79 41.02 11.40 19.04
N GLN A 80 42.17 11.27 19.69
CA GLN A 80 43.46 11.21 19.04
C GLN A 80 43.50 10.03 18.07
N ARG A 81 43.93 10.32 16.84
CA ARG A 81 44.11 9.37 15.75
C ARG A 81 45.26 8.41 16.14
N PRO A 82 45.06 7.09 16.16
CA PRO A 82 46.18 6.17 16.34
C PRO A 82 47.14 6.28 15.13
N PRO A 83 48.46 6.06 15.34
CA PRO A 83 49.45 6.11 14.29
C PRO A 83 49.22 5.01 13.24
N ALA A 84 49.55 5.34 11.99
CA ALA A 84 49.45 4.45 10.83
C ALA A 84 50.25 3.16 11.06
N GLU A 85 49.59 2.03 10.93
CA GLU A 85 50.23 0.73 10.82
C GLU A 85 50.76 0.49 9.39
N PRO A 86 51.86 -0.27 9.25
CA PRO A 86 52.65 -0.38 8.02
C PRO A 86 51.99 -1.22 6.90
N GLU A 87 52.24 -0.78 5.66
CA GLU A 87 51.96 -1.48 4.41
C GLU A 87 52.47 -2.91 4.43
N TRP A 88 51.56 -3.87 4.32
CA TRP A 88 51.90 -5.25 3.97
C TRP A 88 52.09 -5.36 2.46
N GLU A 89 53.16 -6.03 2.09
CA GLU A 89 53.68 -6.23 0.74
C GLU A 89 52.66 -6.93 -0.17
N ALA A 90 52.18 -6.20 -1.18
CA ALA A 90 51.52 -6.79 -2.33
C ALA A 90 52.56 -7.50 -3.21
N THR A 91 52.55 -8.83 -3.17
CA THR A 91 53.29 -9.68 -4.11
C THR A 91 52.72 -9.47 -5.53
N PRO A 92 53.53 -9.13 -6.55
CA PRO A 92 53.04 -8.98 -7.91
C PRO A 92 52.75 -10.35 -8.55
N PRO A 93 51.65 -10.51 -9.32
CA PRO A 93 51.40 -11.74 -10.07
C PRO A 93 52.41 -11.90 -11.22
N PRO A 94 52.78 -13.14 -11.60
CA PRO A 94 53.75 -13.39 -12.65
C PRO A 94 53.22 -13.03 -14.04
N ALA A 95 54.13 -12.48 -14.85
CA ALA A 95 53.93 -12.13 -16.24
C ALA A 95 53.71 -13.37 -17.12
N HIS A 96 52.50 -13.51 -17.67
CA HIS A 96 52.24 -14.42 -18.79
C HIS A 96 52.28 -13.66 -20.12
N GLN A 97 53.46 -13.76 -20.73
CA GLN A 97 53.79 -13.89 -22.15
C GLN A 97 52.79 -13.34 -23.17
N GLN A 98 53.25 -12.24 -23.78
CA GLN A 98 52.80 -11.66 -25.04
C GLN A 98 52.95 -12.68 -26.17
N GLN A 99 51.87 -12.91 -26.94
CA GLN A 99 51.98 -13.51 -28.27
C GLN A 99 52.17 -12.41 -29.33
N PRO A 100 53.08 -12.61 -30.30
CA PRO A 100 53.46 -11.59 -31.28
C PRO A 100 52.43 -11.47 -32.42
N TRP A 101 52.00 -10.24 -32.65
CA TRP A 101 51.27 -9.80 -33.84
C TRP A 101 52.16 -9.85 -35.09
N GLY A 102 51.67 -10.46 -36.17
CA GLY A 102 52.14 -10.25 -37.55
C GLY A 102 51.20 -9.28 -38.30
N PRO A 103 51.70 -8.45 -39.26
CA PRO A 103 50.89 -7.46 -39.98
C PRO A 103 50.64 -7.90 -41.47
N PRO A 104 50.05 -7.07 -42.37
CA PRO A 104 48.61 -7.07 -42.66
C PRO A 104 48.27 -7.18 -44.18
N ALA A 105 46.99 -7.38 -44.52
CA ALA A 105 46.40 -7.03 -45.82
C ALA A 105 44.94 -6.57 -45.55
N GLN A 106 44.54 -5.30 -45.76
CA GLN A 106 44.13 -4.67 -47.04
C GLN A 106 43.04 -5.51 -47.73
N GLU A 107 41.77 -5.11 -47.97
CA GLU A 107 41.10 -3.84 -48.36
C GLU A 107 39.57 -3.98 -48.10
N GLN A 108 38.90 -3.02 -47.44
CA GLN A 108 37.94 -2.01 -48.00
C GLN A 108 36.46 -2.51 -48.26
N PRO A 109 35.46 -1.66 -48.59
CA PRO A 109 34.64 -0.90 -47.61
C PRO A 109 33.12 -0.83 -47.98
N TRP A 110 32.16 -0.92 -47.04
CA TRP A 110 30.81 -0.41 -47.31
C TRP A 110 30.12 0.17 -46.06
N ASP A 111 29.84 1.47 -46.16
CA ASP A 111 28.68 2.22 -45.66
C ASP A 111 28.19 2.02 -44.22
N THR A 112 28.69 2.88 -43.33
CA THR A 112 27.97 3.26 -42.09
C THR A 112 27.69 4.76 -42.12
N PRO A 113 26.42 5.21 -42.10
CA PRO A 113 26.12 6.63 -41.88
C PRO A 113 26.46 7.01 -40.43
N ALA A 114 27.16 8.12 -40.27
CA ALA A 114 27.65 8.64 -39.00
C ALA A 114 26.52 8.96 -38.00
N PRO A 115 26.67 8.64 -36.69
CA PRO A 115 25.84 9.26 -35.67
C PRO A 115 26.32 10.70 -35.44
N GLN A 116 25.46 11.67 -35.79
CA GLN A 116 25.62 13.06 -35.41
C GLN A 116 25.63 13.17 -33.87
N GLN A 117 26.73 13.70 -33.35
CA GLN A 117 26.87 14.11 -31.96
C GLN A 117 25.84 15.21 -31.65
N ARG A 118 24.82 14.90 -30.84
CA ARG A 118 23.98 15.93 -30.20
C ARG A 118 24.63 16.34 -28.88
N GLN A 119 24.91 17.63 -28.73
CA GLN A 119 25.34 18.27 -27.49
C GLN A 119 24.15 18.35 -26.51
N PRO A 120 24.36 18.25 -25.19
CA PRO A 120 23.29 17.99 -24.23
C PRO A 120 22.72 19.26 -23.57
N TRP A 121 22.33 20.33 -24.29
CA TRP A 121 21.62 21.48 -23.68
C TRP A 121 20.67 22.28 -24.60
N ASP A 122 20.12 21.71 -25.68
CA ASP A 122 19.07 22.40 -26.45
C ASP A 122 17.68 22.13 -25.84
N PRO A 123 16.91 23.17 -25.43
CA PRO A 123 15.52 23.01 -25.01
C PRO A 123 14.64 22.68 -26.23
N PRO A 124 13.61 21.81 -26.09
CA PRO A 124 12.73 21.49 -27.19
C PRO A 124 11.92 22.73 -27.60
N ALA A 125 11.92 23.02 -28.90
CA ALA A 125 11.03 24.00 -29.50
C ALA A 125 9.56 23.58 -29.27
N GLU A 126 8.78 24.46 -28.66
CA GLU A 126 7.32 24.37 -28.61
C GLU A 126 6.77 24.24 -30.02
N GLN A 127 6.22 23.06 -30.32
CA GLN A 127 5.37 22.86 -31.48
C GLN A 127 3.96 23.27 -31.09
N ASP A 128 3.52 24.42 -31.57
CA ASP A 128 2.11 24.80 -31.57
C ASP A 128 1.28 23.71 -32.26
N PRO A 129 0.17 23.24 -31.67
CA PRO A 129 -0.75 22.34 -32.36
C PRO A 129 -1.43 23.07 -33.53
N PRO A 130 -1.66 22.39 -34.67
CA PRO A 130 -2.26 23.02 -35.84
C PRO A 130 -3.68 23.52 -35.53
N GLN A 131 -3.89 24.82 -35.74
CA GLN A 131 -5.20 25.44 -35.73
C GLN A 131 -6.07 24.78 -36.80
N GLN A 132 -7.02 23.94 -36.37
CA GLN A 132 -8.09 23.50 -37.25
C GLN A 132 -9.00 24.69 -37.56
N GLU A 133 -9.05 24.97 -38.85
CA GLU A 133 -9.81 26.04 -39.49
C GLU A 133 -11.28 26.00 -39.05
N ARG A 134 -11.72 27.12 -38.48
CA ARG A 134 -13.13 27.45 -38.33
C ARG A 134 -13.76 27.59 -39.71
N ARG A 135 -14.44 26.55 -40.19
CA ARG A 135 -15.47 26.70 -41.23
C ARG A 135 -16.85 26.71 -40.57
N GLY A 136 -17.46 27.89 -40.59
CA GLY A 136 -18.87 28.06 -40.27
C GLY A 136 -19.74 27.29 -41.26
N GLY A 137 -20.67 26.52 -40.73
CA GLY A 137 -21.82 25.98 -41.42
C GLY A 137 -23.08 26.43 -40.70
N LEU A 138 -23.81 27.37 -41.30
CA LEU A 138 -25.21 27.62 -41.00
C LEU A 138 -26.00 26.32 -41.30
N PHE A 139 -27.08 26.10 -40.53
CA PHE A 139 -28.13 25.07 -40.65
C PHE A 139 -27.99 23.79 -39.79
N GLY A 140 -28.68 23.81 -38.64
CA GLY A 140 -29.60 22.72 -38.26
C GLY A 140 -29.16 21.75 -37.15
N GLY A 141 -29.64 21.96 -35.92
CA GLY A 141 -29.60 20.96 -34.86
C GLY A 141 -29.92 21.51 -33.46
N LEU A 142 -31.22 21.67 -33.17
CA LEU A 142 -31.76 21.90 -31.82
C LEU A 142 -31.22 20.83 -30.84
N PHE A 143 -30.97 21.19 -29.57
CA PHE A 143 -30.44 20.37 -28.45
C PHE A 143 -28.91 20.45 -28.20
N GLY A 144 -28.38 21.67 -28.03
CA GLY A 144 -27.01 21.92 -27.54
C GLY A 144 -26.99 22.59 -26.16
N GLY A 145 -26.73 21.82 -25.11
CA GLY A 145 -26.54 22.33 -23.74
C GLY A 145 -25.43 21.60 -22.97
N GLY A 146 -24.42 21.10 -23.67
CA GLY A 146 -23.28 20.39 -23.07
C GLY A 146 -22.20 21.36 -22.61
N ARG A 147 -22.33 21.94 -21.41
CA ARG A 147 -21.18 22.54 -20.73
C ARG A 147 -20.21 21.42 -20.34
N ALA A 148 -18.99 21.48 -20.89
CA ALA A 148 -17.87 20.68 -20.44
C ALA A 148 -17.72 20.84 -18.92
N ARG A 149 -17.99 19.76 -18.19
CA ARG A 149 -17.91 19.72 -16.73
C ARG A 149 -16.44 19.52 -16.36
N ALA A 150 -15.82 20.57 -15.83
CA ALA A 150 -14.49 20.49 -15.24
C ALA A 150 -14.45 19.38 -14.16
N PRO A 151 -13.32 18.66 -14.01
CA PRO A 151 -13.18 17.65 -12.96
C PRO A 151 -13.41 18.31 -11.60
N ARG A 152 -14.29 17.69 -10.80
CA ARG A 152 -14.69 18.20 -9.49
C ARG A 152 -13.52 18.04 -8.52
N GLN A 153 -13.08 19.13 -7.90
CA GLN A 153 -12.13 19.05 -6.80
C GLN A 153 -12.79 18.34 -5.60
N PRO A 154 -12.10 17.39 -4.94
CA PRO A 154 -12.65 16.69 -3.78
C PRO A 154 -12.96 17.67 -2.64
N GLY A 155 -14.10 17.45 -1.98
CA GLY A 155 -14.52 18.29 -0.86
C GLY A 155 -13.60 18.17 0.36
N ALA A 156 -13.66 19.13 1.29
CA ALA A 156 -12.82 19.14 2.49
C ALA A 156 -12.92 17.85 3.34
N ILE A 157 -14.05 17.13 3.29
CA ILE A 157 -14.24 15.85 4.00
C ILE A 157 -13.55 14.69 3.25
N GLU A 158 -13.53 14.68 1.91
CA GLU A 158 -12.76 13.73 1.10
C GLU A 158 -11.24 13.92 1.29
N GLN A 159 -10.81 15.16 1.55
CA GLN A 159 -9.41 15.48 1.87
C GLN A 159 -8.99 14.94 3.24
N VAL A 160 -9.92 14.76 4.19
CA VAL A 160 -9.64 14.18 5.52
C VAL A 160 -9.45 12.66 5.47
N PHE A 161 -10.02 11.98 4.46
CA PHE A 161 -9.76 10.57 4.19
C PHE A 161 -8.61 10.33 3.22
N THR A 162 -7.93 11.39 2.76
CA THR A 162 -6.70 11.23 1.98
C THR A 162 -5.58 10.87 2.95
N PRO A 163 -4.97 9.68 2.85
CA PRO A 163 -3.80 9.35 3.66
C PRO A 163 -2.76 10.46 3.49
N LYS A 164 -2.16 10.96 4.57
CA LYS A 164 -0.96 11.80 4.48
C LYS A 164 0.10 11.00 3.69
N GLY A 165 0.24 11.33 2.41
CA GLY A 165 0.90 10.50 1.40
C GLY A 165 0.21 10.49 0.03
N GLY A 166 -1.02 11.00 -0.07
CA GLY A 166 -1.78 11.08 -1.33
C GLY A 166 -2.11 9.71 -1.94
N PRO A 167 -3.06 9.62 -2.88
CA PRO A 167 -3.07 8.51 -3.81
C PRO A 167 -1.79 8.64 -4.65
N VAL A 168 -0.83 7.77 -4.37
CA VAL A 168 0.31 7.49 -5.23
C VAL A 168 -0.33 7.13 -6.59
N GLY A 169 -0.19 8.00 -7.59
CA GLY A 169 -0.79 7.74 -8.89
C GLY A 169 -0.24 6.42 -9.43
N PRO A 170 -0.88 5.78 -10.42
CA PRO A 170 -0.40 4.53 -11.02
C PRO A 170 1.06 4.55 -11.53
N GLY A 171 1.76 5.70 -11.54
CA GLY A 171 3.19 5.83 -11.82
C GLY A 171 4.11 6.06 -10.61
N ASP A 172 3.59 6.53 -9.48
CA ASP A 172 4.44 6.99 -8.37
C ASP A 172 5.04 5.81 -7.58
N LEU A 173 4.32 4.70 -7.45
CA LEU A 173 4.80 3.49 -6.76
C LEU A 173 5.84 2.74 -7.60
N ALA A 174 5.61 2.64 -8.90
CA ALA A 174 6.55 2.06 -9.85
C ALA A 174 7.85 2.88 -9.92
N ALA A 175 7.75 4.21 -9.98
CA ALA A 175 8.92 5.09 -9.96
C ALA A 175 9.69 4.99 -8.65
N TRP A 176 9.00 4.93 -7.50
CA TRP A 176 9.62 4.66 -6.21
C TRP A 176 10.38 3.32 -6.24
N GLY A 177 9.73 2.23 -6.64
CA GLY A 177 10.36 0.90 -6.68
C GLY A 177 11.62 0.88 -7.54
N GLN A 178 11.55 1.46 -8.74
CA GLN A 178 12.71 1.58 -9.63
C GLN A 178 13.87 2.36 -9.02
N ALA A 179 13.58 3.43 -8.27
CA ALA A 179 14.61 4.22 -7.57
C ALA A 179 15.37 3.39 -6.51
N PHE A 180 14.76 2.36 -5.95
CA PHE A 180 15.37 1.42 -5.01
C PHE A 180 15.86 0.13 -5.67
N GLY A 181 15.89 0.06 -7.01
CA GLY A 181 16.34 -1.10 -7.76
C GLY A 181 15.35 -2.27 -7.77
N TRP A 182 14.08 -2.03 -7.46
CA TRP A 182 13.02 -3.04 -7.56
C TRP A 182 12.54 -3.16 -9.00
N SER A 183 12.25 -4.39 -9.44
CA SER A 183 11.65 -4.65 -10.75
C SER A 183 10.13 -4.48 -10.69
N VAL A 184 9.56 -3.92 -11.75
CA VAL A 184 8.11 -3.66 -11.88
C VAL A 184 7.50 -4.65 -12.88
N SER A 185 6.29 -5.13 -12.60
CA SER A 185 5.46 -5.92 -13.51
C SER A 185 3.99 -5.52 -13.36
N ASP A 186 3.18 -5.73 -14.40
CA ASP A 186 1.74 -5.47 -14.36
C ASP A 186 0.93 -6.58 -13.67
N GLY A 187 1.60 -7.68 -13.29
CA GLY A 187 0.99 -8.85 -12.64
C GLY A 187 0.52 -9.94 -13.60
N THR A 188 0.77 -9.81 -14.90
CA THR A 188 0.34 -10.76 -15.93
C THR A 188 1.45 -11.70 -16.42
N GLY A 189 2.70 -11.45 -16.02
CA GLY A 189 3.86 -12.24 -16.45
C GLY A 189 3.92 -13.64 -15.82
N PRO A 190 4.66 -14.60 -16.42
CA PRO A 190 4.80 -15.96 -15.88
C PRO A 190 5.34 -16.01 -14.44
N GLN A 191 6.24 -15.08 -14.09
CA GLN A 191 6.79 -14.94 -12.74
C GLN A 191 5.75 -14.51 -11.70
N ASP A 192 4.62 -13.95 -12.13
CA ASP A 192 3.54 -13.47 -11.28
C ASP A 192 2.41 -14.49 -11.12
N ALA A 193 2.46 -15.63 -11.82
CA ALA A 193 1.46 -16.69 -11.70
C ALA A 193 1.21 -17.17 -10.26
N PRO A 194 2.23 -17.32 -9.38
CA PRO A 194 2.01 -17.67 -7.97
C PRO A 194 1.23 -16.60 -7.18
N LEU A 195 1.25 -15.33 -7.62
CA LEU A 195 0.52 -14.25 -6.96
C LEU A 195 -1.00 -14.40 -7.11
N VAL A 196 -1.46 -15.09 -8.16
CA VAL A 196 -2.88 -15.41 -8.34
C VAL A 196 -3.34 -16.36 -7.23
N GLU A 197 -2.59 -17.44 -6.97
CA GLU A 197 -2.89 -18.37 -5.88
C GLU A 197 -2.84 -17.68 -4.52
N LEU A 198 -1.80 -16.86 -4.28
CA LEU A 198 -1.69 -16.07 -3.05
C LEU A 198 -2.88 -15.12 -2.87
N THR A 199 -3.30 -14.42 -3.93
CA THR A 199 -4.48 -13.56 -3.92
C THR A 199 -5.74 -14.35 -3.55
N GLN A 200 -5.99 -15.49 -4.21
CA GLN A 200 -7.18 -16.29 -3.93
C GLN A 200 -7.21 -16.89 -2.51
N SER A 201 -6.05 -17.05 -1.88
CA SER A 201 -5.93 -17.48 -0.48
C SER A 201 -6.10 -16.36 0.55
N ALA A 202 -6.17 -15.10 0.12
CA ALA A 202 -6.11 -13.95 1.01
C ALA A 202 -7.25 -13.94 2.05
N PRO A 203 -6.99 -13.43 3.26
CA PRO A 203 -7.94 -13.43 4.38
C PRO A 203 -9.21 -12.60 4.15
N VAL A 204 -9.25 -11.85 3.05
CA VAL A 204 -10.33 -10.93 2.62
C VAL A 204 -11.27 -11.53 1.57
N ARG A 205 -11.05 -12.79 1.13
CA ARG A 205 -11.86 -13.51 0.13
C ARG A 205 -12.11 -12.69 -1.14
N PRO A 206 -11.07 -12.43 -1.94
CA PRO A 206 -11.23 -11.67 -3.15
C PRO A 206 -12.21 -12.33 -4.13
N ALA A 207 -12.92 -11.53 -4.92
CA ALA A 207 -13.79 -12.05 -5.96
C ALA A 207 -12.97 -12.68 -7.10
N LYS A 208 -13.56 -13.58 -7.89
CA LYS A 208 -12.86 -14.23 -9.02
C LYS A 208 -12.34 -13.25 -10.08
N SER A 209 -12.95 -12.07 -10.17
CA SER A 209 -12.52 -11.00 -11.07
C SER A 209 -11.36 -10.18 -10.53
N GLU A 210 -11.01 -10.34 -9.25
CA GLU A 210 -9.92 -9.61 -8.62
C GLU A 210 -8.60 -10.32 -8.88
N VAL A 211 -7.59 -9.53 -9.23
CA VAL A 211 -6.31 -10.01 -9.72
C VAL A 211 -5.16 -9.22 -9.09
N PRO A 212 -3.96 -9.81 -9.00
CA PRO A 212 -2.76 -9.06 -8.63
C PRO A 212 -2.41 -8.04 -9.72
N SER A 213 -1.98 -6.84 -9.32
CA SER A 213 -1.47 -5.79 -10.21
C SER A 213 -0.45 -4.90 -9.50
N ASN A 214 0.14 -3.93 -10.20
CA ASN A 214 1.16 -3.02 -9.67
C ASN A 214 2.29 -3.76 -8.93
N VAL A 215 2.80 -4.84 -9.53
CA VAL A 215 3.75 -5.73 -8.87
C VAL A 215 5.13 -5.09 -8.82
N LEU A 216 5.71 -5.03 -7.62
CA LEU A 216 7.09 -4.67 -7.36
C LEU A 216 7.82 -5.85 -6.73
N ARG A 217 9.06 -6.12 -7.18
CA ARG A 217 9.93 -7.14 -6.59
C ARG A 217 11.29 -6.57 -6.28
N GLY A 218 11.79 -6.80 -5.09
CA GLY A 218 13.10 -6.31 -4.67
C GLY A 218 13.47 -6.84 -3.30
N ARG A 219 14.41 -6.16 -2.63
CA ARG A 219 14.94 -6.59 -1.34
C ARG A 219 14.72 -5.51 -0.29
N ALA A 220 14.23 -5.88 0.88
CA ALA A 220 14.16 -5.01 2.07
C ALA A 220 14.20 -5.84 3.36
N ASP A 221 14.74 -5.26 4.42
CA ASP A 221 14.89 -5.91 5.75
C ASP A 221 15.51 -7.32 5.70
N GLY A 222 16.45 -7.52 4.76
CA GLY A 222 17.15 -8.78 4.58
C GLY A 222 16.37 -9.86 3.81
N LEU A 223 15.11 -9.61 3.45
CA LEU A 223 14.26 -10.50 2.67
C LEU A 223 14.17 -10.09 1.21
N ASP A 224 14.07 -11.08 0.32
CA ASP A 224 13.51 -10.84 -1.00
C ASP A 224 11.98 -10.72 -0.85
N LEU A 225 11.38 -9.71 -1.47
CA LEU A 225 9.97 -9.37 -1.31
C LEU A 225 9.29 -9.17 -2.66
N VAL A 226 7.98 -9.41 -2.64
CA VAL A 226 7.05 -8.96 -3.67
C VAL A 226 5.93 -8.14 -3.03
N ALA A 227 5.71 -6.93 -3.52
CA ALA A 227 4.57 -6.10 -3.18
C ALA A 227 3.64 -5.98 -4.40
N PHE A 228 2.34 -6.04 -4.20
CA PHE A 228 1.36 -5.92 -5.28
C PHE A 228 0.00 -5.52 -4.72
N ASP A 229 -0.84 -4.94 -5.56
CA ASP A 229 -2.22 -4.62 -5.22
C ASP A 229 -3.17 -5.72 -5.67
N ILE A 230 -4.17 -6.03 -4.86
CA ILE A 230 -5.37 -6.71 -5.33
C ILE A 230 -6.26 -5.63 -5.95
N VAL A 231 -6.52 -5.74 -7.24
CA VAL A 231 -7.36 -4.80 -7.97
C VAL A 231 -8.72 -5.41 -8.31
N SER A 232 -9.75 -4.59 -8.18
CA SER A 232 -11.14 -4.97 -8.46
C SER A 232 -11.69 -4.13 -9.61
N PRO A 233 -12.51 -4.71 -10.51
CA PRO A 233 -13.16 -3.94 -11.56
C PRO A 233 -14.19 -2.98 -10.95
N TYR A 234 -14.10 -1.70 -11.29
CA TYR A 234 -15.05 -0.69 -10.85
C TYR A 234 -15.43 0.23 -12.03
N GLY A 235 -16.67 0.08 -12.50
CA GLY A 235 -17.15 0.76 -13.69
C GLY A 235 -16.37 0.37 -14.94
N ARG A 236 -15.60 1.31 -15.51
CA ARG A 236 -14.75 1.09 -16.70
C ARG A 236 -13.27 0.93 -16.36
N GLY A 237 -12.92 0.95 -15.08
CA GLY A 237 -11.53 0.91 -14.61
C GLY A 237 -11.31 -0.17 -13.56
N TRP A 238 -10.11 -0.13 -13.00
CA TRP A 238 -9.66 -0.99 -11.92
C TRP A 238 -9.29 -0.12 -10.73
N VAL A 239 -9.58 -0.60 -9.52
CA VAL A 239 -9.26 0.08 -8.27
C VAL A 239 -8.51 -0.88 -7.37
N ALA A 240 -7.38 -0.45 -6.82
CA ALA A 240 -6.67 -1.19 -5.78
C ALA A 240 -7.53 -1.20 -4.51
N THR A 241 -7.96 -2.38 -4.07
CA THR A 241 -8.74 -2.55 -2.85
C THR A 241 -7.87 -2.94 -1.67
N HIS A 242 -6.76 -3.64 -1.93
CA HIS A 242 -5.83 -4.08 -0.90
C HIS A 242 -4.40 -4.04 -1.40
N GLY A 243 -3.48 -3.70 -0.50
CA GLY A 243 -2.05 -3.75 -0.69
C GLY A 243 -1.51 -4.99 -0.01
N VAL A 244 -0.79 -5.82 -0.76
CA VAL A 244 -0.15 -7.04 -0.29
C VAL A 244 1.35 -6.87 -0.37
N THR A 245 2.06 -7.33 0.65
CA THR A 245 3.51 -7.57 0.61
C THR A 245 3.77 -8.99 1.06
N ALA A 246 4.63 -9.71 0.36
CA ALA A 246 4.89 -11.11 0.61
C ALA A 246 6.38 -11.45 0.47
N ALA A 247 6.85 -12.32 1.35
CA ALA A 247 8.19 -12.88 1.35
C ALA A 247 8.11 -14.36 0.96
N PRO A 248 8.82 -14.81 -0.10
CA PRO A 248 8.95 -16.23 -0.37
C PRO A 248 9.74 -16.89 0.76
N VAL A 249 9.25 -18.02 1.26
CA VAL A 249 9.86 -18.76 2.35
C VAL A 249 10.37 -20.09 1.82
N LEU A 250 11.62 -20.43 2.14
CA LEU A 250 12.23 -21.70 1.75
C LEU A 250 11.73 -22.85 2.65
N GLY A 251 11.39 -23.98 2.04
CA GLY A 251 10.97 -25.19 2.76
C GLY A 251 9.47 -25.24 3.08
N SER A 252 9.11 -26.10 4.04
CA SER A 252 7.71 -26.24 4.47
C SER A 252 7.31 -25.05 5.34
N VAL A 253 6.34 -24.27 4.87
CA VAL A 253 5.75 -23.14 5.62
C VAL A 253 4.51 -23.65 6.35
N PRO A 254 4.41 -23.46 7.68
CA PRO A 254 3.21 -23.85 8.39
C PRO A 254 2.05 -22.96 7.91
N SER A 255 0.87 -23.54 7.67
CA SER A 255 -0.32 -22.76 7.36
C SER A 255 -0.81 -22.05 8.62
N PHE A 256 -0.74 -20.72 8.61
CA PHE A 256 -1.24 -19.88 9.69
C PHE A 256 -1.86 -18.59 9.16
N ARG A 257 -2.63 -17.95 10.03
CA ARG A 257 -3.17 -16.60 9.89
C ARG A 257 -3.03 -15.88 11.23
N LEU A 258 -2.57 -14.65 11.20
CA LEU A 258 -2.47 -13.76 12.34
C LEU A 258 -3.29 -12.52 12.04
N SER A 259 -4.39 -12.35 12.77
CA SER A 259 -5.40 -11.33 12.51
C SER A 259 -5.66 -10.50 13.76
N PRO A 260 -5.99 -9.22 13.64
CA PRO A 260 -6.52 -8.47 14.76
C PRO A 260 -7.79 -9.10 15.31
N ALA A 261 -7.90 -9.19 16.63
CA ALA A 261 -8.98 -9.85 17.34
C ALA A 261 -10.35 -9.19 17.08
N ARG A 262 -10.36 -7.86 16.84
CA ARG A 262 -11.59 -7.10 16.56
C ARG A 262 -12.09 -7.24 15.12
N LEU A 263 -11.24 -7.70 14.18
CA LEU A 263 -11.66 -7.88 12.80
C LEU A 263 -12.52 -9.14 12.68
N TRP A 264 -13.55 -9.05 11.83
CA TRP A 264 -14.35 -10.20 11.48
C TRP A 264 -13.51 -11.18 10.66
N ARG A 265 -13.45 -12.44 11.12
CA ARG A 265 -12.63 -13.47 10.49
C ARG A 265 -13.48 -14.29 9.53
N HIS A 266 -13.24 -14.13 8.23
CA HIS A 266 -13.82 -14.98 7.20
C HIS A 266 -12.88 -16.12 6.83
N GLY A 267 -13.39 -17.28 6.42
CA GLY A 267 -12.56 -18.28 5.74
C GLY A 267 -11.45 -18.89 6.60
N THR A 268 -11.68 -19.03 7.91
CA THR A 268 -10.69 -19.65 8.81
C THR A 268 -10.53 -21.14 8.60
N GLY A 269 -11.36 -21.81 7.78
CA GLY A 269 -11.01 -23.09 7.14
C GLY A 269 -10.57 -24.24 8.06
N GLY A 270 -11.01 -24.28 9.32
CA GLY A 270 -10.58 -25.30 10.29
C GLY A 270 -9.25 -24.98 11.01
N LEU A 271 -8.71 -23.77 10.84
CA LEU A 271 -7.58 -23.29 11.63
C LEU A 271 -7.96 -23.20 13.11
N LEU A 272 -7.08 -23.71 13.95
CA LEU A 272 -7.16 -23.70 15.40
C LEU A 272 -6.57 -22.40 15.93
N GLN A 273 -7.25 -21.76 16.88
CA GLN A 273 -6.68 -20.62 17.59
C GLN A 273 -5.54 -21.10 18.50
N ILE A 274 -4.37 -20.50 18.35
CA ILE A 274 -3.19 -20.80 19.15
C ILE A 274 -2.95 -19.62 20.10
N PRO A 275 -3.13 -19.78 21.42
CA PRO A 275 -2.90 -18.70 22.36
C PRO A 275 -1.41 -18.35 22.43
N SER A 276 -1.08 -17.07 22.54
CA SER A 276 0.32 -16.63 22.68
C SER A 276 0.86 -16.79 24.10
N GLY A 277 -0.03 -16.95 25.08
CA GLY A 277 0.31 -16.93 26.51
C GLY A 277 0.52 -15.52 27.06
N ASP A 278 0.24 -14.50 26.25
CA ASP A 278 0.34 -13.08 26.61
C ASP A 278 -1.04 -12.43 26.49
N PRO A 279 -1.70 -12.12 27.63
CA PRO A 279 -3.04 -11.56 27.61
C PRO A 279 -3.17 -10.23 26.86
N GLU A 280 -2.12 -9.40 26.85
CA GLU A 280 -2.15 -8.11 26.15
C GLU A 280 -2.16 -8.35 24.63
N PHE A 281 -1.30 -9.26 24.18
CA PHE A 281 -1.25 -9.66 22.78
C PHE A 281 -2.56 -10.35 22.34
N ASP A 282 -3.03 -11.33 23.12
CA ASP A 282 -4.23 -12.11 22.82
C ASP A 282 -5.53 -11.27 22.84
N THR A 283 -5.51 -10.09 23.48
CA THR A 283 -6.62 -9.13 23.43
C THR A 283 -6.70 -8.40 22.09
N ARG A 284 -5.56 -8.13 21.44
CA ARG A 284 -5.50 -7.37 20.18
C ARG A 284 -5.32 -8.24 18.95
N TRP A 285 -4.68 -9.39 19.08
CA TRP A 285 -4.31 -10.26 17.98
C TRP A 285 -4.72 -11.70 18.24
N THR A 286 -5.02 -12.42 17.18
CA THR A 286 -5.43 -13.82 17.21
C THR A 286 -4.63 -14.59 16.18
N LEU A 287 -3.78 -15.50 16.65
CA LEU A 287 -3.12 -16.47 15.79
C LEU A 287 -4.02 -17.68 15.58
N MET A 288 -4.14 -18.11 14.33
CA MET A 288 -4.83 -19.33 13.92
C MET A 288 -3.91 -20.15 13.03
N ALA A 289 -3.83 -21.47 13.22
CA ALA A 289 -2.99 -22.34 12.40
C ALA A 289 -3.65 -23.70 12.17
N ALA A 290 -3.24 -24.41 11.11
CA ALA A 290 -3.76 -25.74 10.81
C ALA A 290 -3.40 -26.75 11.92
N GLU A 291 -2.22 -26.57 12.51
CA GLU A 291 -1.70 -27.40 13.60
C GLU A 291 -0.98 -26.53 14.62
N ASP A 292 -1.03 -26.92 15.90
CA ASP A 292 -0.25 -26.31 16.98
C ASP A 292 1.19 -26.85 16.95
N GLY A 293 1.97 -26.31 16.01
CA GLY A 293 3.35 -26.71 15.77
C GLY A 293 4.39 -25.74 16.37
N PRO A 294 5.63 -26.20 16.57
CA PRO A 294 6.69 -25.38 17.17
C PRO A 294 7.05 -24.14 16.35
N GLN A 295 6.97 -24.19 15.02
CA GLN A 295 7.21 -23.02 14.16
C GLN A 295 6.19 -21.91 14.41
N VAL A 296 4.91 -22.28 14.51
CA VAL A 296 3.80 -21.35 14.75
C VAL A 296 3.87 -20.77 16.16
N ARG A 297 4.20 -21.59 17.17
CA ARG A 297 4.42 -21.11 18.53
C ARG A 297 5.54 -20.09 18.61
N ARG A 298 6.67 -20.33 17.94
CA ARG A 298 7.78 -19.35 17.90
C ARG A 298 7.36 -18.00 17.31
N VAL A 299 6.47 -17.97 16.32
CA VAL A 299 5.96 -16.71 15.76
C VAL A 299 5.26 -15.89 16.84
N VAL A 300 4.36 -16.50 17.62
CA VAL A 300 3.65 -15.77 18.67
C VAL A 300 4.43 -15.59 19.95
N GLU A 301 5.46 -16.41 20.21
CA GLU A 301 6.35 -16.26 21.36
C GLU A 301 7.46 -15.23 21.09
N SER A 302 7.70 -14.87 19.82
CA SER A 302 8.72 -13.90 19.43
C SER A 302 8.45 -12.51 20.03
N PRO A 303 9.34 -11.98 20.90
CA PRO A 303 9.17 -10.64 21.46
C PRO A 303 9.16 -9.56 20.39
N LEU A 304 9.94 -9.74 19.31
CA LEU A 304 10.01 -8.78 18.21
C LEU A 304 8.70 -8.75 17.41
N VAL A 305 8.09 -9.91 17.12
CA VAL A 305 6.79 -9.96 16.44
C VAL A 305 5.73 -9.29 17.29
N ARG A 306 5.68 -9.59 18.60
CA ARG A 306 4.74 -8.94 19.53
C ARG A 306 4.93 -7.43 19.58
N GLN A 307 6.17 -6.96 19.74
CA GLN A 307 6.48 -5.54 19.81
C GLN A 307 6.03 -4.80 18.54
N LEU A 308 6.29 -5.38 17.36
CA LEU A 308 5.90 -4.76 16.09
C LEU A 308 4.38 -4.70 15.92
N LEU A 309 3.66 -5.76 16.24
CA LEU A 309 2.20 -5.83 16.07
C LEU A 309 1.42 -5.05 17.15
N LEU A 310 1.93 -4.98 18.36
CA LEU A 310 1.37 -4.10 19.40
C LEU A 310 1.70 -2.62 19.11
N GLY A 311 2.83 -2.35 18.46
CA GLY A 311 3.21 -1.00 18.03
C GLY A 311 2.54 -0.55 16.72
N SER A 312 1.97 -1.46 15.94
CA SER A 312 1.24 -1.12 14.72
C SER A 312 -0.20 -0.73 15.04
N ASP A 313 -0.83 -0.04 14.11
CA ASP A 313 -2.29 -0.09 14.08
C ASP A 313 -2.73 -1.52 13.72
N ASP A 314 -3.97 -1.82 14.02
CA ASP A 314 -4.50 -3.14 13.79
C ASP A 314 -5.13 -3.26 12.37
N GLY A 315 -4.55 -2.62 11.35
CA GLY A 315 -5.04 -2.64 9.97
C GLY A 315 -4.55 -3.84 9.15
N ASP A 316 -3.52 -4.53 9.63
CA ASP A 316 -2.83 -5.58 8.87
C ASP A 316 -3.35 -6.96 9.26
N GLU A 317 -3.44 -7.86 8.28
CA GLU A 317 -3.56 -9.30 8.52
C GLU A 317 -2.38 -10.02 7.89
N LEU A 318 -1.85 -11.05 8.57
CA LEU A 318 -0.76 -11.88 8.07
C LEU A 318 -1.24 -13.30 7.82
N TRP A 319 -0.71 -13.95 6.79
CA TRP A 319 -1.01 -15.35 6.51
C TRP A 319 0.10 -16.01 5.71
N THR A 320 0.05 -17.35 5.64
CA THR A 320 0.92 -18.14 4.78
C THR A 320 0.13 -18.94 3.76
N ALA A 321 0.56 -18.87 2.51
CA ALA A 321 -0.02 -19.59 1.39
C ALA A 321 0.92 -19.53 0.18
N ALA A 322 0.78 -20.47 -0.77
CA ALA A 322 1.52 -20.47 -2.03
C ALA A 322 3.06 -20.35 -1.89
N GLY A 323 3.63 -20.81 -0.77
CA GLY A 323 5.07 -20.67 -0.47
C GLY A 323 5.50 -19.29 0.05
N PHE A 324 4.56 -18.42 0.39
CA PHE A 324 4.81 -17.08 0.94
C PHE A 324 4.37 -16.97 2.39
N ALA A 325 5.04 -16.09 3.13
CA ALA A 325 4.46 -15.35 4.24
C ALA A 325 4.05 -13.97 3.73
N ALA A 326 2.81 -13.56 3.95
CA ALA A 326 2.24 -12.34 3.39
C ALA A 326 1.57 -11.49 4.47
N ALA A 327 1.54 -10.18 4.22
CA ALA A 327 0.79 -9.18 4.96
C ALA A 327 -0.12 -8.42 3.99
N ILE A 328 -1.35 -8.13 4.42
CA ILE A 328 -2.37 -7.44 3.62
C ILE A 328 -3.03 -6.35 4.45
N ARG A 329 -3.39 -5.27 3.76
CA ARG A 329 -4.08 -4.13 4.34
C ARG A 329 -5.19 -3.63 3.40
N PRO A 330 -6.34 -3.13 3.91
CA PRO A 330 -7.48 -2.67 3.09
C PRO A 330 -7.27 -1.27 2.48
N ASP A 331 -6.13 -1.07 1.82
CA ASP A 331 -5.74 0.11 1.07
C ASP A 331 -4.64 -0.28 0.07
N GLY A 332 -4.57 0.37 -1.09
CA GLY A 332 -3.51 0.11 -2.08
C GLY A 332 -2.11 0.41 -1.53
N ASN A 333 -1.09 -0.23 -2.12
CA ASN A 333 0.29 -0.06 -1.70
C ASN A 333 0.76 1.39 -1.80
N ARG A 334 1.56 1.75 -0.80
CA ARG A 334 2.39 2.95 -0.77
C ARG A 334 3.76 2.58 -0.20
N PRO A 335 4.83 3.35 -0.48
CA PRO A 335 6.17 3.06 0.03
C PRO A 335 6.22 2.73 1.51
N GLN A 336 5.53 3.52 2.35
CA GLN A 336 5.53 3.36 3.79
C GLN A 336 4.85 2.06 4.24
N LEU A 337 3.85 1.59 3.48
CA LEU A 337 3.19 0.31 3.76
C LEU A 337 4.14 -0.85 3.45
N ILE A 338 4.86 -0.79 2.33
CA ILE A 338 5.83 -1.82 1.94
C ILE A 338 6.96 -1.90 2.98
N GLU A 339 7.51 -0.75 3.40
CA GLU A 339 8.53 -0.68 4.46
C GLU A 339 8.02 -1.21 5.79
N HIS A 340 6.77 -0.91 6.14
CA HIS A 340 6.13 -1.43 7.35
C HIS A 340 5.97 -2.96 7.31
N HIS A 341 5.39 -3.48 6.22
CA HIS A 341 5.25 -4.92 6.01
C HIS A 341 6.60 -5.63 5.96
N ALA A 342 7.63 -5.05 5.34
CA ALA A 342 8.98 -5.63 5.27
C ALA A 342 9.52 -5.93 6.67
N ARG A 343 9.41 -4.99 7.61
CA ARG A 343 9.84 -5.16 9.01
C ARG A 343 9.09 -6.27 9.73
N ILE A 344 7.76 -6.32 9.58
CA ILE A 344 6.94 -7.37 10.22
C ILE A 344 7.26 -8.73 9.61
N LEU A 345 7.31 -8.83 8.28
CA LEU A 345 7.60 -10.09 7.58
C LEU A 345 9.00 -10.60 7.90
N ALA A 346 10.00 -9.73 8.02
CA ALA A 346 11.34 -10.10 8.47
C ALA A 346 11.32 -10.76 9.85
N ALA A 347 10.61 -10.17 10.82
CA ALA A 347 10.46 -10.73 12.15
C ALA A 347 9.72 -12.08 12.15
N VAL A 348 8.64 -12.19 11.36
CA VAL A 348 7.82 -13.41 11.26
C VAL A 348 8.61 -14.54 10.59
N VAL A 349 9.27 -14.28 9.46
CA VAL A 349 10.08 -15.27 8.75
C VAL A 349 11.26 -15.74 9.61
N ALA A 350 11.94 -14.82 10.31
CA ALA A 350 13.00 -15.17 11.25
C ALA A 350 12.51 -16.08 12.39
N ALA A 351 11.33 -15.78 12.96
CA ALA A 351 10.74 -16.60 14.02
C ALA A 351 10.37 -18.02 13.56
N MET A 352 9.94 -18.18 12.31
CA MET A 352 9.66 -19.51 11.74
C MET A 352 10.94 -20.32 11.49
N GLY A 353 11.98 -19.66 10.97
CA GLY A 353 13.21 -20.28 10.47
C GLY A 353 14.23 -20.72 11.54
N THR A 354 14.12 -20.25 12.78
CA THR A 354 15.00 -20.69 13.87
C THR A 354 14.70 -22.15 14.26
N GLN A 355 15.49 -23.08 13.71
CA GLN A 355 15.62 -24.42 14.28
C GLN A 355 16.64 -24.33 15.42
N HIS A 356 16.18 -24.54 16.66
CA HIS A 356 17.07 -24.74 17.80
C HIS A 356 17.46 -26.20 17.92
#